data_AF-A0A920TG29-F1
#
_entry.id   AF-A0A920TG29-F1
#
_cell.length_a   1.000
_cell.length_b   1.000
_cell.length_c   1.000
_cell.angle_alpha   90.00
_cell.angle_beta   90.00
_cell.angle_gamma   90.00
#
_symmetry.space_group_name_H-M   'P 1'
#
loop_
_entity.id
_entity.type
_entity.pdbx_description
1 polymer ?
#
loop_
_entity_poly.entity_id
_entity_poly.type
_entity_poly.pdbx_seq_one_letter_code
_entity_poly.pdbx_strand_id
1 'polypeptide(L)'
;MGAGGVIVPPKGYHKRTKEVCSNYEVLYISDEVITGFGRLGHFFASEPVFDFVPDVITCAKGISSGYLPLSATILSEDIYDVISVPQNEGALFTTASHIPGIQLAV
;
A
#
# COMPACT_ATOMS: atom_id res chain seq x y z
N MET A 1 -4.30 -10.14 -6.86
CA MET A 1 -5.34 -10.83 -7.65
C MET A 1 -6.17 -9.78 -8.37
N GLY A 2 -6.38 -9.88 -9.69
CA GLY A 2 -7.00 -8.77 -10.42
C GLY A 2 -7.42 -9.08 -11.86
N ALA A 3 -7.45 -8.04 -12.68
CA ALA A 3 -8.02 -8.05 -14.04
C ALA A 3 -7.35 -9.07 -15.00
N GLY A 4 -6.12 -9.49 -14.73
CA GLY A 4 -5.40 -10.49 -15.52
C GLY A 4 -5.87 -11.95 -15.33
N GLY A 5 -7.06 -12.18 -14.77
CA GLY A 5 -7.64 -13.52 -14.64
C GLY A 5 -7.60 -14.13 -13.24
N VAL A 6 -7.66 -13.31 -12.19
CA VAL A 6 -7.78 -13.77 -10.78
C VAL A 6 -6.71 -14.82 -10.43
N ILE A 7 -5.47 -14.56 -10.84
CA ILE A 7 -4.35 -15.47 -10.63
C ILE A 7 -3.94 -15.42 -9.16
N VAL A 8 -4.04 -16.56 -8.48
CA VAL A 8 -3.61 -16.73 -7.09
C VAL A 8 -2.12 -17.09 -7.09
N PRO A 9 -1.27 -16.33 -6.39
CA PRO A 9 0.14 -16.67 -6.27
C PRO A 9 0.31 -17.97 -5.47
N PRO A 10 1.34 -18.79 -5.77
CA PRO A 10 1.69 -19.93 -4.93
C PRO A 10 1.97 -19.51 -3.48
N LYS A 11 1.75 -20.42 -2.53
CA LYS A 11 2.01 -20.16 -1.11
C LYS A 11 3.46 -19.71 -0.90
N GLY A 12 3.65 -18.63 -0.15
CA GLY A 12 4.97 -18.08 0.18
C GLY A 12 5.63 -17.22 -0.92
N TYR A 13 5.00 -17.08 -2.10
CA TYR A 13 5.55 -16.27 -3.19
C TYR A 13 5.82 -14.82 -2.77
N HIS A 14 4.83 -14.14 -2.21
CA HIS A 14 4.96 -12.74 -1.81
C HIS A 14 5.94 -12.55 -0.66
N LYS A 15 5.87 -13.40 0.36
CA LYS A 15 6.83 -13.41 1.46
C LYS A 15 8.27 -13.54 0.96
N ARG A 16 8.55 -14.53 0.11
CA ARG A 16 9.89 -14.74 -0.45
C ARG A 16 10.33 -13.55 -1.32
N THR A 17 9.41 -12.96 -2.07
CA THR A 17 9.71 -11.77 -2.88
C THR A 17 10.05 -10.57 -2.00
N LYS A 18 9.31 -10.32 -0.92
CA LYS A 18 9.61 -9.26 0.04
C LYS A 18 10.95 -9.49 0.75
N GLU A 19 11.28 -10.72 1.12
CA GLU A 19 12.60 -11.06 1.67
C GLU A 19 13.72 -10.71 0.67
N VAL A 20 13.56 -11.06 -0.61
CA VAL A 20 14.54 -10.71 -1.64
C VAL A 20 14.65 -9.20 -1.80
N CYS A 21 13.53 -8.48 -1.90
CA CYS A 21 13.53 -7.02 -2.00
C CYS A 21 14.26 -6.36 -0.81
N SER A 22 14.03 -6.88 0.40
CA SER A 22 14.66 -6.37 1.62
C SER A 22 16.18 -6.56 1.63
N ASN A 23 16.69 -7.66 1.06
CA ASN A 23 18.14 -7.90 0.96
C ASN A 23 18.89 -6.96 0.02
N TYR A 24 18.16 -6.29 -0.89
CA TYR A 24 18.73 -5.39 -1.90
C TYR A 24 18.26 -3.95 -1.74
N GLU A 25 17.67 -3.60 -0.59
CA GLU A 25 17.14 -2.26 -0.30
C GLU A 25 16.13 -1.79 -1.37
N VAL A 26 15.35 -2.72 -1.91
CA VAL A 26 14.29 -2.45 -2.89
C VAL A 26 12.96 -2.32 -2.16
N LEU A 27 12.26 -1.21 -2.39
CA LEU A 27 10.93 -0.99 -1.86
C LEU A 27 9.91 -1.95 -2.49
N TYR A 28 9.01 -2.47 -1.66
CA TYR A 28 7.93 -3.37 -2.05
C TYR A 28 6.59 -2.66 -1.93
N ILE A 29 5.89 -2.53 -3.05
CA ILE A 29 4.56 -1.92 -3.13
C ILE A 29 3.52 -3.04 -3.26
N SER A 30 2.53 -3.06 -2.36
CA SER A 30 1.37 -3.94 -2.47
C SER A 30 0.20 -3.19 -3.11
N ASP A 31 -0.20 -3.64 -4.31
CA ASP A 31 -1.38 -3.10 -4.97
C ASP A 31 -2.66 -3.76 -4.44
N GLU A 32 -3.29 -3.08 -3.49
CA GLU A 32 -4.50 -3.53 -2.80
C GLU A 32 -5.77 -2.83 -3.29
N VAL A 33 -5.73 -2.23 -4.50
CA VAL A 33 -6.90 -1.59 -5.12
C VAL A 33 -8.09 -2.55 -5.25
N ILE A 34 -7.84 -3.84 -5.50
CA ILE A 34 -8.88 -4.87 -5.58
C ILE A 34 -8.97 -5.68 -4.29
N THR A 35 -7.83 -6.03 -3.68
CA THR A 35 -7.79 -7.00 -2.56
C THR A 35 -8.14 -6.40 -1.22
N GLY A 36 -8.01 -5.08 -1.06
CA GLY A 36 -8.35 -4.38 0.17
C GLY A 36 -9.85 -4.29 0.46
N PHE A 37 -10.18 -3.76 1.63
CA PHE A 37 -11.54 -3.45 2.10
C PHE A 37 -12.50 -4.64 2.02
N GLY A 38 -12.05 -5.82 2.46
CA GLY A 38 -12.90 -6.99 2.67
C GLY A 38 -13.02 -7.92 1.48
N ARG A 39 -12.39 -7.64 0.33
CA ARG A 39 -12.46 -8.53 -0.86
C ARG A 39 -12.02 -9.95 -0.55
N LEU A 40 -10.99 -10.10 0.27
CA LEU A 40 -10.47 -11.40 0.73
C LEU A 40 -10.82 -11.71 2.20
N GLY A 41 -11.84 -11.05 2.77
CA GLY A 41 -12.25 -11.21 4.16
C GLY A 41 -11.46 -10.39 5.18
N HIS A 42 -10.49 -9.60 4.72
CA HIS A 42 -9.64 -8.74 5.55
C HIS A 42 -9.55 -7.32 4.96
N PHE A 43 -9.19 -6.33 5.79
CA PHE A 43 -8.99 -4.95 5.34
C PHE A 43 -7.83 -4.82 4.34
N PHE A 44 -6.74 -5.53 4.60
CA PHE A 44 -5.60 -5.69 3.71
C PHE A 44 -5.27 -7.17 3.61
N ALA A 45 -4.87 -7.63 2.44
CA ALA A 45 -4.54 -9.02 2.19
C ALA A 45 -3.07 -9.35 2.52
N SER A 46 -2.18 -8.36 2.45
CA SER A 46 -0.73 -8.56 2.52
C SER A 46 -0.29 -9.40 3.73
N GLU A 47 -0.71 -9.01 4.93
CA GLU A 47 -0.34 -9.73 6.16
C GLU A 47 -1.21 -10.97 6.42
N PRO A 48 -2.55 -10.88 6.57
CA PRO A 48 -3.37 -12.03 6.98
C PRO A 48 -3.51 -13.13 5.93
N VAL A 49 -3.36 -12.80 4.63
CA VAL A 49 -3.53 -13.79 3.54
C VAL A 49 -2.18 -14.24 2.99
N PHE A 50 -1.20 -13.34 2.88
CA PHE A 50 0.05 -13.60 2.18
C PHE A 50 1.32 -13.57 3.07
N ASP A 51 1.18 -13.32 4.37
CA ASP A 51 2.25 -13.42 5.39
C ASP A 51 3.46 -12.50 5.10
N PHE A 52 3.20 -11.26 4.70
CA PHE A 52 4.22 -10.23 4.54
C PHE A 52 3.70 -8.80 4.79
N VAL A 53 4.60 -7.87 5.14
CA VAL A 53 4.30 -6.44 5.30
C VAL A 53 5.00 -5.66 4.18
N PRO A 54 4.25 -4.89 3.34
CA PRO A 54 4.82 -4.05 2.30
C PRO A 54 5.28 -2.69 2.84
N ASP A 55 6.12 -2.00 2.07
CA ASP A 55 6.60 -0.65 2.40
C ASP A 55 5.59 0.43 1.98
N VAL A 56 4.77 0.12 0.97
CA VAL A 56 3.69 0.97 0.45
C VAL A 56 2.46 0.13 0.11
N ILE A 57 1.27 0.64 0.39
CA ILE A 57 -0.01 0.04 -0.02
C ILE A 57 -0.79 1.04 -0.87
N THR A 58 -1.27 0.61 -2.04
CA THR A 58 -2.18 1.40 -2.88
C THR A 58 -3.62 0.92 -2.76
N CYS A 59 -4.53 1.87 -2.56
CA CYS A 59 -5.95 1.63 -2.26
C CYS A 59 -6.85 2.50 -3.14
N ALA A 60 -7.98 1.93 -3.56
CA ALA A 60 -9.08 2.65 -4.20
C ALA A 60 -10.34 1.79 -4.08
N LYS A 61 -11.27 1.87 -5.05
CA LYS A 61 -12.46 0.99 -5.19
C LYS A 61 -13.23 0.77 -3.89
N GLY A 62 -12.92 -0.31 -3.16
CA GLY A 62 -13.57 -0.69 -1.91
C GLY A 62 -13.47 0.37 -0.81
N ILE A 63 -12.49 1.27 -0.87
CA ILE A 63 -12.31 2.36 0.11
C ILE A 63 -13.54 3.25 0.25
N SER A 64 -14.24 3.52 -0.85
CA SER A 64 -15.49 4.31 -0.86
C SER A 64 -16.69 3.46 -1.27
N SER A 65 -16.52 2.14 -1.39
CA SER A 65 -17.48 1.22 -2.02
C SER A 65 -17.99 1.69 -3.40
N GLY A 66 -17.21 2.52 -4.10
CA GLY A 66 -17.60 3.13 -5.37
C GLY A 66 -18.58 4.32 -5.29
N TYR A 67 -18.92 4.81 -4.09
CA TYR A 67 -19.80 5.97 -3.93
C TYR A 67 -19.14 7.30 -4.33
N LEU A 68 -17.82 7.39 -4.15
CA LEU A 68 -17.03 8.57 -4.46
C LEU A 68 -15.70 8.15 -5.10
N PRO A 69 -15.16 8.94 -6.05
CA PRO A 69 -13.80 8.73 -6.53
C PRO A 69 -12.82 9.05 -5.40
N LEU A 70 -12.28 8.00 -4.77
CA LEU A 70 -11.33 8.11 -3.67
C LEU A 70 -10.24 7.05 -3.84
N SER A 71 -9.00 7.48 -3.64
CA SER A 71 -7.82 6.63 -3.57
C SER A 71 -6.98 7.02 -2.35
N ALA A 72 -6.11 6.10 -1.94
CA ALA A 72 -5.14 6.33 -0.90
C ALA A 72 -3.84 5.60 -1.24
N THR A 73 -2.71 6.25 -0.96
CA THR A 73 -1.41 5.58 -0.87
C THR A 73 -0.96 5.64 0.58
N ILE A 74 -0.80 4.47 1.20
CA ILE A 74 -0.37 4.30 2.58
C ILE A 74 1.12 4.00 2.54
N LEU A 75 1.89 4.71 3.36
CA LEU A 75 3.36 4.65 3.39
C LEU A 75 3.83 4.10 4.73
N SER A 76 4.93 3.36 4.73
CA SER A 76 5.69 3.03 5.93
C SER A 76 6.27 4.30 6.58
N GLU A 77 6.55 4.21 7.87
CA GLU A 77 7.16 5.27 8.66
C GLU A 77 8.51 5.70 8.09
N ASP A 78 9.36 4.72 7.71
CA ASP A 78 10.67 4.99 7.10
C ASP A 78 10.57 5.86 5.83
N ILE A 79 9.58 5.60 4.97
CA ILE A 79 9.36 6.42 3.76
C ILE A 79 8.82 7.79 4.16
N TYR A 80 7.85 7.82 5.09
CA TYR A 80 7.24 9.06 5.55
C TYR A 80 8.27 10.01 6.17
N ASP A 81 9.18 9.52 6.98
CA ASP A 81 10.22 10.33 7.64
C ASP A 81 11.15 11.01 6.63
N VAL A 82 11.43 10.33 5.52
CA VAL A 82 12.22 10.91 4.43
C VAL A 82 11.43 11.97 3.67
N ILE A 83 10.16 11.73 3.35
CA ILE A 83 9.38 12.66 2.49
C ILE A 83 8.72 13.81 3.25
N SER A 84 8.51 13.66 4.56
CA SER A 84 7.80 14.64 5.38
C SER A 84 8.62 15.91 5.65
N VAL A 85 9.93 15.84 5.44
CA VAL A 85 10.83 16.99 5.56
C VAL A 85 11.05 17.67 4.19
N PRO A 86 11.05 19.01 4.11
CA PRO A 86 11.32 19.72 2.87
C PRO A 86 12.71 19.36 2.33
N GLN A 87 12.75 18.70 1.17
CA GLN A 87 14.00 18.33 0.49
C GLN A 87 14.64 19.51 -0.27
N ASN A 88 13.89 20.62 -0.42
CA ASN A 88 14.35 21.87 -1.02
C ASN A 88 13.50 23.04 -0.50
N GLU A 89 14.00 24.26 -0.60
CA GLU A 89 13.29 25.48 -0.20
C GLU A 89 11.99 25.61 -1.03
N GLY A 90 10.83 25.60 -0.37
CA GLY A 90 9.52 25.63 -1.01
C GLY A 90 8.93 24.27 -1.42
N ALA A 91 9.59 23.14 -1.13
CA ALA A 91 9.02 21.81 -1.34
C ALA A 91 7.96 21.50 -0.26
N LEU A 92 6.68 21.55 -0.63
CA LEU A 92 5.53 21.27 0.23
C LEU A 92 4.58 20.30 -0.49
N PHE A 93 4.02 19.34 0.26
CA PHE A 93 2.91 18.52 -0.23
C PHE A 93 1.59 19.30 -0.12
N THR A 94 1.07 19.77 -1.25
CA THR A 94 -0.12 20.64 -1.30
C THR A 94 -1.42 19.93 -0.89
N THR A 95 -1.50 18.60 -0.98
CA THR A 95 -2.75 17.82 -0.76
C THR A 95 -2.64 16.66 0.24
N ALA A 96 -1.54 16.57 1.02
CA ALA A 96 -1.43 15.54 2.04
C ALA A 96 -2.24 15.90 3.29
N SER A 97 -3.24 15.08 3.64
CA SER A 97 -4.03 15.23 4.87
C SER A 97 -3.40 14.39 5.99
N HIS A 98 -2.96 15.03 7.08
CA HIS A 98 -2.42 14.34 8.25
C HIS A 98 -3.56 13.80 9.14
N ILE A 99 -3.71 12.47 9.19
CA ILE A 99 -4.52 11.77 10.20
C ILE A 99 -3.58 10.83 10.96
N PRO A 100 -3.47 10.94 12.30
CA PRO A 100 -2.62 10.04 13.08
C PRO A 100 -3.02 8.58 12.87
N GLY A 101 -2.09 7.76 12.37
CA GLY A 101 -2.22 6.30 12.27
C GLY A 101 -2.56 5.71 10.89
N ILE A 102 -3.00 6.51 9.91
CA ILE A 102 -3.22 6.06 8.51
C ILE A 102 -2.97 7.26 7.57
N GLN A 103 -1.90 7.24 6.77
CA GLN A 103 -1.63 8.29 5.79
C GLN A 103 -2.47 8.05 4.52
N LEU A 104 -3.34 9.01 4.18
CA LEU A 104 -4.18 8.99 2.98
C LEU A 104 -3.64 10.02 1.97
N ALA A 105 -2.91 9.58 0.95
CA ALA A 105 -2.65 10.44 -0.22
C ALA A 105 -3.85 10.39 -1.17
N VAL A 106 -4.65 11.45 -1.19
CA VAL A 106 -5.69 11.69 -2.21
C VAL A 106 -5.04 12.26 -3.46
#